data_AF-A0A8D8MG25-F1
#
_entry.id   AF-A0A8D8MG25-F1
#
_cell.length_a   1.000
_cell.length_b   1.000
_cell.length_c   1.000
_cell.angle_alpha   90.00
_cell.angle_beta   90.00
_cell.angle_gamma   90.00
#
_symmetry.space_group_name_H-M   'P 1'
#
loop_
_entity.id
_entity.type
_entity.pdbx_description
1 polymer ?
#
loop_
_entity_poly.entity_id
_entity_poly.type
_entity_poly.pdbx_seq_one_letter_code
_entity_poly.pdbx_strand_id
1 'polypeptide(L)'
;MEQAFVSPYLLIKLPINRTRITAQLRLCGTDIKLYLGNMDYRWDSEEVCSICNMQKKENLQHFLQECPQYTALRSQHLTEYMRFTNSEIDLTHLLNVQSHDHLNRLFFYVGGALKIRAFIFQE
;
A
#
# COMPACT_ATOMS: atom_id res chain seq x y z
N MET A 1 -27.80 -0.30 19.49
CA MET A 1 -27.15 0.94 19.01
C MET A 1 -25.74 0.56 18.59
N GLU A 2 -25.52 0.24 17.32
CA GLU A 2 -24.16 0.07 16.79
C GLU A 2 -23.49 1.44 16.83
N GLN A 3 -22.49 1.60 17.70
CA GLN A 3 -21.58 2.74 17.58
C GLN A 3 -20.77 2.52 16.31
N ALA A 4 -20.94 3.40 15.32
CA ALA A 4 -20.10 3.39 14.13
C ALA A 4 -18.64 3.64 14.57
N PHE A 5 -17.82 2.60 14.52
CA PHE A 5 -16.39 2.71 14.83
C PHE A 5 -15.70 3.46 13.68
N VAL A 6 -15.45 4.75 13.86
CA VAL A 6 -14.72 5.55 12.88
C VAL A 6 -13.26 5.10 12.88
N SER A 7 -12.77 4.66 11.73
CA SER A 7 -11.36 4.27 11.60
C SER A 7 -10.42 5.45 11.94
N PRO A 8 -9.41 5.27 12.82
CA PRO A 8 -8.56 6.37 13.31
C PRO A 8 -7.92 7.22 12.21
N TYR A 9 -7.53 6.60 11.09
CA TYR A 9 -6.88 7.29 9.97
C TYR A 9 -7.76 8.37 9.29
N LEU A 10 -9.09 8.28 9.41
CA LEU A 10 -10.03 9.28 8.88
C LEU A 10 -10.06 10.56 9.72
N LEU A 11 -9.62 10.48 10.98
CA LEU A 11 -9.60 11.60 11.93
C LEU A 11 -8.27 12.37 11.90
N ILE A 12 -7.26 11.83 11.20
CA ILE A 12 -5.93 12.43 11.07
C ILE A 12 -6.01 13.66 10.16
N LYS A 13 -5.59 14.82 10.67
CA LYS A 13 -5.59 16.09 9.93
C LYS A 13 -4.38 16.20 9.01
N LEU A 14 -4.44 15.49 7.88
CA LEU A 14 -3.45 15.55 6.81
C LEU A 14 -4.13 15.83 5.46
N PRO A 15 -3.36 16.25 4.42
CA PRO A 15 -3.92 16.44 3.09
C PRO A 15 -4.68 15.20 2.63
N ILE A 16 -5.88 15.41 2.06
CA ILE A 16 -6.82 14.33 1.72
C ILE A 16 -6.20 13.21 0.87
N ASN A 17 -5.22 13.54 0.03
CA ASN A 17 -4.53 12.57 -0.81
C ASN A 17 -3.81 11.48 0.02
N ARG A 18 -3.33 11.80 1.23
CA ARG A 18 -2.70 10.83 2.12
C ARG A 18 -3.72 9.83 2.67
N THR A 19 -4.81 10.33 3.22
CA THR A 19 -5.94 9.51 3.72
C THR A 19 -6.56 8.67 2.61
N ARG A 20 -6.71 9.25 1.40
CA ARG A 20 -7.29 8.57 0.23
C ARG A 20 -6.49 7.34 -0.19
N ILE A 21 -5.16 7.39 -0.14
CA ILE A 21 -4.33 6.22 -0.50
C ILE A 21 -4.60 5.05 0.44
N THR A 22 -4.64 5.28 1.76
CA THR A 22 -4.98 4.22 2.73
C THR A 22 -6.37 3.66 2.49
N ALA A 23 -7.36 4.50 2.20
CA ALA A 23 -8.71 4.07 1.89
C ALA A 23 -8.76 3.19 0.63
N GLN A 24 -8.05 3.60 -0.43
CA GLN A 24 -7.94 2.83 -1.67
C GLN A 24 -7.29 1.48 -1.43
N LEU A 25 -6.17 1.41 -0.70
CA LEU A 25 -5.51 0.14 -0.37
C LEU A 25 -6.41 -0.81 0.42
N ARG A 26 -7.22 -0.28 1.35
CA ARG A 26 -8.16 -1.10 2.14
C ARG A 26 -9.36 -1.61 1.34
N LEU A 27 -9.67 -0.97 0.21
CA LEU A 27 -10.83 -1.28 -0.62
C LEU A 27 -10.47 -2.02 -1.93
N CYS A 28 -9.19 -2.08 -2.29
CA CYS A 28 -8.75 -2.82 -3.47
C CYS A 28 -9.02 -4.32 -3.28
N GLY A 29 -9.65 -4.92 -4.27
CA GLY A 29 -9.87 -6.35 -4.37
C GLY A 29 -8.93 -6.96 -5.40
N THR A 30 -9.50 -7.67 -6.37
CA THR A 30 -8.75 -8.28 -7.47
C THR A 30 -8.24 -7.24 -8.48
N ASP A 31 -9.04 -6.21 -8.77
CA ASP A 31 -8.60 -5.08 -9.58
C ASP A 31 -7.99 -4.01 -8.67
N ILE A 32 -6.67 -3.89 -8.70
CA ILE A 32 -5.99 -2.85 -7.92
C ILE A 32 -6.02 -1.56 -8.72
N LYS A 33 -6.68 -0.54 -8.15
CA LYS A 33 -6.77 0.81 -8.72
C LYS A 33 -6.39 1.85 -7.68
N LEU A 34 -5.27 2.54 -7.93
CA LEU A 34 -4.76 3.58 -7.06
C LEU A 34 -4.66 4.91 -7.80
N TYR A 35 -5.29 5.93 -7.23
CA TYR A 35 -5.21 7.30 -7.70
C TYR A 35 -4.30 8.12 -6.78
N LEU A 36 -3.22 8.67 -7.37
CA LEU A 36 -2.25 9.49 -6.66
C LEU A 36 -1.91 10.74 -7.48
N GLY A 37 -2.23 11.92 -6.93
CA GLY A 37 -2.07 13.18 -7.65
C GLY A 37 -3.07 13.27 -8.80
N ASN A 38 -2.57 13.26 -10.04
CA ASN A 38 -3.36 13.22 -11.28
C ASN A 38 -3.09 11.96 -12.11
N MET A 39 -2.48 10.94 -11.51
CA MET A 39 -2.13 9.69 -12.16
C MET A 39 -3.02 8.56 -11.65
N ASP A 40 -3.40 7.68 -12.57
CA ASP A 40 -4.20 6.48 -12.32
C ASP A 40 -3.30 5.26 -12.55
N TYR A 41 -3.11 4.46 -11.51
CA TYR A 41 -2.31 3.24 -11.55
C TYR A 41 -3.24 2.04 -11.42
N ARG A 42 -3.16 1.12 -12.38
CA ARG A 42 -4.03 -0.06 -12.41
C ARG A 42 -3.25 -1.31 -12.74
N TRP A 43 -3.63 -2.41 -12.10
CA TRP A 43 -3.20 -3.74 -12.47
C TRP A 43 -4.15 -4.79 -11.90
N ASP A 44 -4.16 -5.95 -12.53
CA ASP A 44 -4.88 -7.13 -12.05
C ASP A 44 -4.02 -7.86 -11.01
N SER A 45 -4.57 -8.09 -9.81
CA SER A 45 -3.87 -8.78 -8.72
C SER A 45 -3.64 -10.26 -9.00
N GLU A 46 -4.38 -10.85 -9.94
CA GLU A 46 -4.27 -12.26 -10.32
C GLU A 46 -3.16 -12.51 -11.34
N GLU A 47 -2.68 -11.45 -12.00
CA GLU A 47 -1.57 -11.51 -12.94
C GLU A 47 -0.22 -11.61 -12.22
N VAL A 48 0.74 -12.24 -12.88
CA VAL A 48 2.11 -12.32 -12.36
C VAL A 48 2.73 -10.93 -12.35
N CYS A 49 3.35 -10.60 -11.23
CA CYS A 49 4.11 -9.37 -11.04
C CYS A 49 5.18 -9.20 -12.12
N SER A 50 4.95 -8.27 -13.02
CA SER A 50 5.78 -8.02 -14.21
C SER A 50 6.99 -7.13 -13.93
N ILE A 51 7.10 -6.58 -12.72
CA ILE A 51 8.25 -5.78 -12.27
C ILE A 51 9.33 -6.62 -11.58
N CYS A 52 9.04 -7.87 -11.19
CA CYS A 52 9.99 -8.72 -10.49
C CYS A 52 10.02 -10.15 -11.05
N ASN A 53 11.05 -10.91 -10.69
CA ASN A 53 11.26 -12.27 -11.20
C ASN A 53 10.78 -13.38 -10.26
N MET A 54 9.93 -13.06 -9.28
CA MET A 54 9.49 -14.05 -8.27
C MET A 54 8.40 -15.01 -8.76
N GLN A 55 7.82 -14.79 -9.95
CA GLN A 55 6.71 -15.59 -10.48
C GLN A 55 5.50 -15.64 -9.52
N LYS A 56 5.26 -14.54 -8.79
CA LYS A 56 4.15 -14.38 -7.86
C LYS A 56 3.12 -13.40 -8.40
N LYS A 57 1.86 -13.62 -8.03
CA LYS A 57 0.74 -12.71 -8.29
C LYS A 57 1.01 -11.31 -7.73
N GLU A 58 0.68 -10.27 -8.49
CA GLU A 58 0.87 -8.88 -8.06
C GLU A 58 -0.27 -8.35 -7.18
N ASN A 59 -0.61 -9.09 -6.13
CA ASN A 59 -1.61 -8.64 -5.17
C ASN A 59 -1.04 -7.61 -4.17
N LEU A 60 -1.90 -7.06 -3.32
CA LEU A 60 -1.50 -6.08 -2.30
C LEU A 60 -0.42 -6.60 -1.35
N GLN A 61 -0.47 -7.89 -1.00
CA GLN A 61 0.57 -8.51 -0.17
C GLN A 61 1.91 -8.49 -0.90
N HIS A 62 1.94 -8.90 -2.17
CA HIS A 62 3.16 -8.86 -2.97
C HIS A 62 3.70 -7.43 -3.11
N PHE A 63 2.83 -6.49 -3.48
CA PHE A 63 3.14 -5.07 -3.59
C PHE A 63 3.75 -4.54 -2.28
N LEU A 64 3.01 -4.63 -1.17
CA LEU A 64 3.39 -4.01 0.11
C LEU A 64 4.54 -4.73 0.82
N GLN A 65 4.67 -6.05 0.70
CA GLN A 65 5.50 -6.86 1.62
C GLN A 65 6.56 -7.73 0.94
N GLU A 66 6.41 -8.13 -0.32
CA GLU A 66 7.27 -9.17 -0.89
C GLU A 66 8.12 -8.69 -2.08
N CYS A 67 7.59 -7.82 -2.93
CA CYS A 67 8.20 -7.50 -4.21
C CYS A 67 9.62 -6.91 -4.02
N PRO A 68 10.67 -7.54 -4.55
CA PRO A 68 12.05 -7.16 -4.25
C PRO A 68 12.40 -5.78 -4.79
N GLN A 69 11.73 -5.32 -5.84
CA GLN A 69 11.91 -3.97 -6.41
C GLN A 69 11.57 -2.87 -5.41
N TYR A 70 10.73 -3.17 -4.43
CA TYR A 70 10.30 -2.20 -3.42
C TYR A 70 11.04 -2.37 -2.09
N THR A 71 12.07 -3.22 -2.01
CA THR A 71 12.79 -3.50 -0.77
C THR A 71 13.35 -2.25 -0.12
N ALA A 72 14.05 -1.38 -0.87
CA ALA A 72 14.63 -0.17 -0.31
C ALA A 72 13.56 0.78 0.27
N LEU A 73 12.47 1.00 -0.48
CA LEU A 73 11.35 1.82 -0.03
C LEU A 73 10.63 1.21 1.18
N ARG A 74 10.41 -0.11 1.15
CA ARG A 74 9.77 -0.85 2.23
C ARG A 74 10.60 -0.73 3.51
N SER A 75 11.91 -0.94 3.40
CA SER A 75 12.84 -0.81 4.52
C SER A 75 12.83 0.59 5.14
N GLN A 76 12.73 1.64 4.31
CA GLN A 76 12.74 3.03 4.73
C GLN A 76 11.43 3.50 5.39
N HIS A 77 10.30 2.93 4.98
CA HIS A 77 8.98 3.45 5.32
C HIS A 77 8.10 2.49 6.12
N LEU A 78 8.14 1.19 5.84
CA LEU A 78 7.13 0.26 6.37
C LEU A 78 7.64 -0.66 7.46
N THR A 79 8.96 -0.84 7.62
CA THR A 79 9.56 -1.82 8.56
C THR A 79 8.98 -1.73 9.97
N GLU A 80 8.80 -0.53 10.50
CA GLU A 80 8.29 -0.29 11.86
C GLU A 80 6.80 -0.66 12.02
N TYR A 81 6.06 -0.76 10.91
CA TYR A 81 4.64 -1.10 10.88
C TYR A 81 4.37 -2.54 10.45
N MET A 82 5.41 -3.27 10.07
CA MET A 82 5.31 -4.69 9.73
C MET A 82 5.39 -5.52 11.00
N ARG A 83 4.33 -6.29 11.27
CA ARG A 83 4.33 -7.31 12.31
C ARG A 83 4.33 -8.69 11.67
N PHE A 84 5.23 -9.53 12.14
CA PHE A 84 5.24 -10.95 11.81
C PHE A 84 4.37 -11.67 12.82
N THR A 85 3.27 -12.26 12.37
CA THR A 85 2.40 -13.09 13.20
C THR A 85 2.35 -14.48 12.56
N ASN A 86 2.83 -15.51 13.26
CA ASN A 86 2.77 -16.90 12.80
C ASN A 86 3.30 -17.13 11.37
N SER A 87 4.42 -16.51 11.02
CA SER A 87 5.08 -16.64 9.71
C SER A 87 4.32 -16.05 8.51
N GLU A 88 3.19 -15.39 8.75
CA GLU A 88 2.46 -14.60 7.74
C GLU A 88 2.46 -13.12 8.17
N ILE A 89 2.63 -12.22 7.20
CA ILE A 89 2.66 -10.79 7.50
C ILE A 89 1.24 -10.25 7.40
N ASP A 90 0.65 -9.92 8.54
CA ASP A 90 -0.71 -9.40 8.62
C ASP A 90 -0.79 -7.98 8.02
N LEU A 91 -1.37 -7.87 6.81
CA LEU A 91 -1.66 -6.59 6.16
C LEU A 91 -2.56 -5.70 7.02
N THR A 92 -3.38 -6.28 7.90
CA THR A 92 -4.31 -5.53 8.76
C THR A 92 -3.56 -4.56 9.64
N HIS A 93 -2.40 -4.94 10.20
CA HIS A 93 -1.62 -4.03 11.04
C HIS A 93 -1.04 -2.85 10.25
N LEU A 94 -0.48 -3.12 9.06
CA LEU A 94 0.08 -2.11 8.17
C LEU A 94 -1.00 -1.13 7.68
N LEU A 95 -2.18 -1.64 7.34
CA LEU A 95 -3.26 -0.80 6.84
C LEU A 95 -4.07 -0.16 7.98
N ASN A 96 -3.96 -0.63 9.22
CA ASN A 96 -4.59 -0.06 10.40
C ASN A 96 -3.84 1.16 10.96
N VAL A 97 -3.74 2.21 10.15
CA VAL A 97 -3.04 3.46 10.46
C VAL A 97 -3.54 4.11 11.77
N GLN A 98 -2.64 4.27 12.73
CA GLN A 98 -2.90 4.83 14.08
C GLN A 98 -2.32 6.23 14.31
N SER A 99 -1.43 6.72 13.44
CA SER A 99 -0.68 7.96 13.67
C SER A 99 -0.42 8.75 12.38
N HIS A 100 -0.07 10.03 12.53
CA HIS A 100 0.32 10.91 11.42
C HIS A 100 1.57 10.37 10.71
N ASP A 101 2.55 9.87 11.47
CA ASP A 101 3.78 9.32 10.90
C ASP A 101 3.47 8.05 10.09
N HIS A 102 2.67 7.14 10.64
CA HIS A 102 2.25 5.94 9.93
C HIS A 102 1.55 6.28 8.60
N LEU A 103 0.61 7.23 8.62
CA LEU A 103 -0.06 7.68 7.39
C LEU A 103 0.93 8.24 6.37
N ASN A 104 1.90 9.03 6.82
CA ASN A 104 2.92 9.62 5.96
C ASN A 104 3.85 8.57 5.36
N ARG A 105 4.30 7.63 6.19
CA ARG A 105 5.19 6.53 5.81
C ARG A 105 4.54 5.64 4.76
N LEU A 106 3.30 5.23 5.00
CA LEU A 106 2.51 4.47 4.03
C LEU A 106 2.33 5.25 2.72
N PHE A 107 1.98 6.54 2.80
CA PHE A 107 1.82 7.38 1.63
C PHE A 107 3.12 7.51 0.80
N PHE A 108 4.26 7.75 1.46
CA PHE A 108 5.56 7.87 0.78
C PHE A 108 6.02 6.56 0.16
N TYR A 109 5.80 5.45 0.85
CA TYR A 109 6.04 4.12 0.30
C TYR A 109 5.24 3.92 -1.00
N VAL A 110 3.91 4.09 -0.93
CA VAL A 110 3.03 3.85 -2.08
C VAL A 110 3.40 4.77 -3.23
N GLY A 111 3.60 6.06 -2.97
CA GLY A 111 3.99 7.01 -4.01
C GLY A 111 5.36 6.70 -4.64
N GLY A 112 6.32 6.21 -3.86
CA GLY A 112 7.61 5.76 -4.39
C GLY A 112 7.47 4.50 -5.25
N ALA A 113 6.74 3.49 -4.75
CA ALA A 113 6.55 2.22 -5.43
C ALA A 113 5.81 2.39 -6.76
N LEU A 114 4.79 3.25 -6.79
CA LEU A 114 4.04 3.58 -8.01
C LEU A 114 4.90 4.33 -9.03
N LYS A 115 5.81 5.22 -8.59
CA LYS A 115 6.78 5.87 -9.50
C LYS A 115 7.77 4.88 -10.10
N ILE A 116 8.28 3.94 -9.31
CA ILE A 116 9.14 2.85 -9.83
C ILE A 116 8.36 2.04 -10.87
N ARG A 117 7.11 1.70 -10.57
CA ARG A 117 6.23 0.97 -11.48
C ARG A 117 6.04 1.72 -12.81
N ALA A 118 5.63 2.98 -12.74
CA ALA A 118 5.47 3.84 -13.92
C ALA A 118 6.76 3.94 -14.75
N PHE A 119 7.92 4.09 -14.09
CA PHE A 119 9.21 4.13 -14.78
C PHE A 119 9.52 2.84 -15.55
N ILE A 120 9.17 1.67 -15.00
CA ILE A 120 9.38 0.37 -15.66
C ILE A 120 8.43 0.19 -16.85
N PHE A 121 7.16 0.58 -16.72
CA PHE A 121 6.16 0.43 -17.78
C PHE A 121 6.09 1.60 -18.78
N GLN A 122 6.82 2.69 -18.54
CA GLN A 122 6.71 3.95 -19.27
C GLN A 122 5.28 4.55 -19.22
N GLU A 123 4.59 4.34 -18.09
CA GLU A 123 3.25 4.88 -17.79
C GLU A 123 3.30 6.26 -17.13
#